data_AF-A0A172T8Y0-F1
#
_entry.id   AF-A0A172T8Y0-F1
#
_cell.length_a   1.000
_cell.length_b   1.000
_cell.length_c   1.000
_cell.angle_alpha   90.00
_cell.angle_beta   90.00
_cell.angle_gamma   90.00
#
_symmetry.space_group_name_H-M   'P 1'
#
loop_
_entity.id
_entity.type
_entity.pdbx_description
1 polymer ?
#
loop_
_entity_poly.entity_id
_entity_poly.type
_entity_poly.pdbx_seq_one_letter_code
_entity_poly.pdbx_strand_id
1 'polypeptide(L)'
;MSVGRASLHPLGWGVLLAGLLGGCRTAPSSDQNISLKRVVIAPEGRVELGVLRLPNGCLDTAPVVAKAPAPPLPLSGRLGLWVAEVDPVTLAPIRAVGTNPDSLFPLASTYKQAVLWAVLRQFDAGTLSPTERFNVTRDNQSLGNYPYDGTSIKDLSLRMIQKSDNTATDILHRRVGLQNVQAVADDLGLCHTRLILPTRDWWVAQSGLSATFNGTTRWAAAQGDDRIKLAAQIDADAREYRADYLQRKLNDYFETRYDRDDDLRVHNLSTPYEWGTLLASEFLQPGLSPRAQKWQREVMAQGFGRSALNVQHRGNVAWFGGKGGNGWGILTYSGYVQTKDGRHLVYAFMQHGADQSYTMPNTRRAFAWINAGVDAVLGEKKN
;
A
#
# COMPACT_ATOMS: atom_id res chain seq x y z
N MET A 1 12.70 -77.89 -15.66
CA MET A 1 11.99 -79.01 -14.98
C MET A 1 12.84 -79.49 -13.81
N SER A 2 12.20 -79.73 -12.66
CA SER A 2 12.71 -80.30 -11.40
C SER A 2 13.59 -79.40 -10.52
N VAL A 3 13.05 -78.76 -9.45
CA VAL A 3 12.91 -79.22 -8.03
C VAL A 3 14.28 -79.52 -7.40
N GLY A 4 14.73 -79.04 -6.23
CA GLY A 4 14.18 -78.33 -5.07
C GLY A 4 15.06 -78.65 -3.83
N ARG A 5 14.82 -77.95 -2.69
CA ARG A 5 15.32 -78.21 -1.30
C ARG A 5 16.80 -77.86 -1.01
N ALA A 6 17.24 -77.53 0.21
CA ALA A 6 16.64 -77.05 1.47
C ALA A 6 17.81 -76.61 2.39
N SER A 7 17.49 -75.72 3.34
CA SER A 7 18.09 -75.47 4.67
C SER A 7 19.44 -76.10 5.07
N LEU A 8 20.32 -75.30 5.71
CA LEU A 8 20.71 -75.42 7.13
C LEU A 8 21.93 -74.51 7.45
N HIS A 9 21.76 -73.65 8.46
CA HIS A 9 22.79 -73.01 9.29
C HIS A 9 23.26 -74.01 10.40
N PRO A 10 24.16 -73.69 11.36
CA PRO A 10 25.02 -72.50 11.62
C PRO A 10 26.45 -72.88 12.09
N LEU A 11 27.17 -71.88 12.64
CA LEU A 11 28.14 -71.92 13.75
C LEU A 11 29.61 -71.66 13.40
N GLY A 12 30.19 -70.72 14.13
CA GLY A 12 31.64 -70.50 14.18
C GLY A 12 32.01 -69.07 14.53
N TRP A 13 31.93 -68.72 15.81
CA TRP A 13 32.56 -67.51 16.35
C TRP A 13 34.09 -67.66 16.31
N GLY A 14 34.77 -66.62 15.82
CA GLY A 14 36.23 -66.51 15.87
C GLY A 14 36.64 -65.05 15.70
N VAL A 15 36.97 -64.39 16.82
CA VAL A 15 37.43 -63.00 16.88
C VAL A 15 38.91 -62.93 16.47
N LEU A 16 39.25 -62.06 15.52
CA LEU A 16 40.57 -61.44 15.41
C LEU A 16 40.47 -60.06 14.78
N LEU A 17 41.12 -59.10 15.45
CA LEU A 17 41.15 -57.67 15.22
C LEU A 17 41.60 -57.27 13.80
N ALA A 18 40.94 -56.26 13.22
CA ALA A 18 41.57 -55.03 12.73
C ALA A 18 40.52 -54.07 12.14
N GLY A 19 40.67 -52.77 12.38
CA GLY A 19 40.12 -51.75 11.47
C GLY A 19 39.22 -50.71 12.12
N LEU A 20 39.87 -49.66 12.62
CA LEU A 20 39.33 -48.30 12.80
C LEU A 20 38.32 -47.90 11.70
N LEU A 21 37.17 -47.36 12.11
CA LEU A 21 36.63 -46.05 11.69
C LEU A 21 35.24 -45.87 12.34
N GLY A 22 35.19 -44.99 13.35
CA GLY A 22 33.98 -44.69 14.10
C GLY A 22 32.94 -43.96 13.25
N GLY A 23 31.72 -44.49 13.24
CA GLY A 23 30.54 -43.79 12.75
C GLY A 23 30.04 -42.79 13.78
N CYS A 24 30.12 -41.49 13.47
CA CYS A 24 29.29 -40.48 14.11
C CYS A 24 28.01 -40.31 13.30
N ARG A 25 26.87 -40.57 13.94
CA ARG A 25 25.52 -40.28 13.43
C ARG A 25 25.38 -38.76 13.25
N THR A 26 25.01 -38.32 12.05
CA THR A 26 24.66 -36.92 11.79
C THR A 26 23.26 -36.62 12.31
N ALA A 27 23.17 -35.56 13.13
CA ALA A 27 21.94 -34.97 13.62
C ALA A 27 21.20 -34.20 12.50
N PRO A 28 19.87 -34.02 12.58
CA PRO A 28 19.11 -33.32 11.55
C PRO A 28 19.49 -31.83 11.51
N SER A 29 19.75 -31.32 10.31
CA SER A 29 20.08 -29.91 10.06
C SER A 29 18.86 -29.03 10.29
N SER A 30 18.90 -28.21 11.33
CA SER A 30 18.01 -27.05 11.47
C SER A 30 18.55 -25.90 10.62
N ASP A 31 18.15 -25.83 9.35
CA ASP A 31 18.27 -24.59 8.58
C ASP A 31 17.19 -23.60 9.07
N GLN A 32 17.45 -23.02 10.24
CA GLN A 32 16.80 -21.78 10.63
C GLN A 32 17.57 -20.64 9.94
N ASN A 33 16.95 -20.05 8.91
CA ASN A 33 17.38 -18.77 8.37
C ASN A 33 17.26 -17.70 9.46
N ILE A 34 18.32 -17.50 10.22
CA ILE A 34 18.46 -16.38 11.14
C ILE A 34 18.68 -15.13 10.29
N SER A 35 17.64 -14.33 10.14
CA SER A 35 17.78 -12.95 9.64
C SER A 35 18.43 -12.11 10.74
N LEU A 36 19.70 -11.76 10.57
CA LEU A 36 20.38 -10.80 11.44
C LEU A 36 19.84 -9.39 11.14
N LYS A 37 18.88 -8.91 11.94
CA LYS A 37 18.58 -7.47 12.00
C LYS A 37 19.74 -6.76 12.68
N ARG A 38 20.41 -5.89 11.92
CA ARG A 38 21.54 -5.07 12.39
C ARG A 38 21.03 -4.07 13.44
N VAL A 39 21.30 -4.32 14.72
CA VAL A 39 21.20 -3.31 15.78
C VAL A 39 22.52 -2.56 15.80
N VAL A 40 22.49 -1.27 15.50
CA VAL A 40 23.66 -0.39 15.63
C VAL A 40 23.62 0.25 17.01
N ILE A 41 24.60 -0.07 17.86
CA ILE A 41 24.75 0.53 19.19
C ILE A 41 25.75 1.69 19.05
N ALA A 42 25.34 2.91 19.43
CA ALA A 42 26.24 4.04 19.63
C ALA A 42 26.52 4.23 21.14
N PRO A 43 27.69 4.74 21.54
CA PRO A 43 27.98 5.07 22.93
C PRO A 43 27.15 6.29 23.36
N GLU A 44 26.65 6.26 24.60
CA GLU A 44 25.76 7.28 25.21
C GLU A 44 24.25 7.21 24.88
N GLY A 45 23.69 5.99 24.84
CA GLY A 45 22.36 5.75 25.41
C GLY A 45 21.13 6.36 24.70
N ARG A 46 21.27 6.92 23.49
CA ARG A 46 20.16 7.13 22.56
C ARG A 46 20.37 6.31 21.29
N VAL A 47 19.57 5.27 21.14
CA VAL A 47 19.42 4.52 19.88
C VAL A 47 18.03 4.82 19.36
N GLU A 48 17.91 5.73 18.40
CA GLU A 48 16.67 5.88 17.62
C GLU A 48 17.02 6.11 16.15
N LEU A 49 17.30 5.03 15.42
CA LEU A 49 17.43 5.11 13.96
C LEU A 49 16.80 3.88 13.32
N GLY A 50 15.49 3.99 13.12
CA GLY A 50 14.63 3.02 12.47
C GLY A 50 13.16 3.37 12.74
N VAL A 51 12.26 2.80 11.94
CA VAL A 51 10.83 2.94 12.14
C VAL A 51 10.42 2.15 13.41
N LEU A 52 9.94 2.85 14.44
CA LEU A 52 9.61 2.26 15.75
C LEU A 52 8.34 1.39 15.67
N ARG A 53 8.35 0.26 16.37
CA ARG A 53 7.21 -0.66 16.45
C ARG A 53 6.86 -0.99 17.88
N LEU A 54 5.57 -1.07 18.15
CA LEU A 54 4.99 -1.56 19.39
C LEU A 54 5.26 -3.07 19.57
N PRO A 55 5.15 -3.61 20.80
CA PRO A 55 5.36 -5.05 21.06
C PRO A 55 4.43 -5.98 20.27
N ASN A 56 3.26 -5.49 19.85
CA ASN A 56 2.31 -6.22 19.02
C ASN A 56 2.68 -6.22 17.52
N GLY A 57 3.82 -5.65 17.15
CA GLY A 57 4.32 -5.57 15.76
C GLY A 57 3.80 -4.37 14.96
N CYS A 58 2.86 -3.60 15.50
CA CYS A 58 2.35 -2.39 14.85
C CYS A 58 3.40 -1.28 14.83
N LEU A 59 3.36 -0.44 13.80
CA LEU A 59 4.04 0.85 13.78
C LEU A 59 3.59 1.66 15.00
N ASP A 60 4.54 2.29 15.69
CA ASP A 60 4.24 3.22 16.78
C ASP A 60 3.53 4.48 16.25
N THR A 61 2.99 5.29 17.15
CA THR A 61 2.47 6.62 16.83
C THR A 61 3.53 7.48 16.13
N ALA A 62 3.08 8.46 15.35
CA ALA A 62 3.98 9.39 14.67
C ALA A 62 4.97 10.01 15.67
N PRO A 63 6.26 10.10 15.33
CA PRO A 63 7.23 10.72 16.22
C PRO A 63 6.84 12.18 16.47
N VAL A 64 7.25 12.72 17.62
CA VAL A 64 7.00 14.12 17.96
C VAL A 64 7.77 15.01 16.98
N VAL A 65 7.03 15.67 16.09
CA VAL A 65 7.57 16.56 15.05
C VAL A 65 6.95 17.94 15.14
N ALA A 66 7.57 18.92 14.48
CA ALA A 66 6.98 20.25 14.38
C ALA A 66 5.61 20.21 13.68
N LYS A 67 4.69 21.05 14.15
CA LYS A 67 3.40 21.22 13.47
C LYS A 67 3.64 21.76 12.06
N ALA A 68 2.96 21.19 11.06
CA ALA A 68 2.99 21.72 9.71
C ALA A 68 2.51 23.19 9.69
N PRO A 69 3.07 24.05 8.82
CA PRO A 69 2.59 25.42 8.67
C PRO A 69 1.08 25.46 8.43
N ALA A 70 0.40 26.53 8.83
CA ALA A 70 -1.01 26.67 8.49
C ALA A 70 -1.21 26.62 6.96
N PRO A 71 -2.32 26.03 6.46
CA PRO A 71 -2.64 26.04 5.03
C PRO A 71 -2.57 27.48 4.48
N PRO A 72 -1.72 27.77 3.48
CA PRO A 72 -1.61 29.12 2.94
C PRO A 72 -2.89 29.61 2.25
N LEU A 73 -3.74 28.69 1.83
CA LEU A 73 -5.05 28.94 1.24
C LEU A 73 -6.12 28.16 2.03
N PRO A 74 -7.33 28.70 2.23
CA PRO A 74 -8.37 28.06 3.03
C PRO A 74 -8.77 26.67 2.53
N LEU A 75 -8.76 25.69 3.42
CA LEU A 75 -9.26 24.33 3.22
C LEU A 75 -10.25 24.02 4.36
N SER A 76 -11.39 23.41 4.04
CA SER A 76 -12.39 22.97 5.02
C SER A 76 -12.39 21.46 5.21
N GLY A 77 -13.18 20.99 6.18
CA GLY A 77 -13.19 19.60 6.61
C GLY A 77 -12.05 19.26 7.56
N ARG A 78 -11.91 17.96 7.87
CA ARG A 78 -10.76 17.43 8.59
C ARG A 78 -9.56 17.40 7.65
N LEU A 79 -8.41 17.86 8.16
CA LEU A 79 -7.18 17.98 7.40
C LEU A 79 -6.06 17.17 8.05
N GLY A 80 -5.37 16.37 7.25
CA GLY A 80 -4.17 15.63 7.62
C GLY A 80 -3.03 15.99 6.67
N LEU A 81 -1.84 16.21 7.21
CA LEU A 81 -0.63 16.42 6.41
C LEU A 81 0.55 15.77 7.12
N TRP A 82 1.30 14.97 6.39
CA TRP A 82 2.63 14.51 6.77
C TRP A 82 3.60 14.85 5.65
N VAL A 83 4.71 15.50 5.98
CA VAL A 83 5.83 15.72 5.05
C VAL A 83 7.11 15.38 5.78
N ALA A 84 7.95 14.55 5.19
CA ALA A 84 9.21 14.12 5.78
C ALA A 84 10.33 14.06 4.75
N GLU A 85 11.51 14.51 5.15
CA GLU A 85 12.77 14.04 4.61
C GLU A 85 13.12 12.75 5.32
N VAL A 86 13.48 11.73 4.54
CA VAL A 86 13.65 10.36 5.02
C VAL A 86 15.06 9.89 4.74
N ASP A 87 15.66 9.22 5.73
CA ASP A 87 16.94 8.54 5.54
C ASP A 87 16.73 7.29 4.66
N PRO A 88 17.44 7.16 3.53
CA PRO A 88 17.21 6.07 2.58
C PRO A 88 17.63 4.68 3.10
N VAL A 89 18.41 4.61 4.18
CA VAL A 89 18.93 3.38 4.78
C VAL A 89 18.06 2.91 5.95
N THR A 90 17.65 3.83 6.82
CA THR A 90 16.87 3.49 8.02
C THR A 90 15.36 3.68 7.84
N LEU A 91 14.97 4.42 6.80
CA LEU A 91 13.61 4.89 6.53
C LEU A 91 13.03 5.80 7.63
N ALA A 92 13.85 6.20 8.61
CA ALA A 92 13.44 7.13 9.64
C ALA A 92 13.33 8.55 9.07
N PRO A 93 12.36 9.36 9.55
CA PRO A 93 12.35 10.78 9.24
C PRO A 93 13.61 11.47 9.80
N ILE A 94 14.37 12.15 8.93
CA ILE A 94 15.47 13.04 9.33
C ILE A 94 14.87 14.36 9.83
N ARG A 95 13.92 14.90 9.06
CA ARG A 95 13.13 16.10 9.40
C ARG A 95 11.71 15.87 8.92
N ALA A 96 10.74 16.28 9.72
CA ALA A 96 9.34 16.14 9.35
C ALA A 96 8.49 17.25 9.95
N VAL A 97 7.33 17.46 9.32
CA VAL A 97 6.24 18.27 9.87
C VAL A 97 4.92 17.53 9.72
N GLY A 98 4.03 17.69 10.71
CA GLY A 98 2.78 16.95 10.78
C GLY A 98 1.57 17.80 11.17
N THR A 99 0.39 17.45 10.67
CA THR A 99 -0.92 17.85 11.20
C THR A 99 -1.81 16.62 11.18
N ASN A 100 -2.33 16.25 12.35
CA ASN A 100 -3.13 15.05 12.55
C ASN A 100 -2.47 13.77 11.99
N PRO A 101 -1.18 13.51 12.30
CA PRO A 101 -0.41 12.48 11.62
C PRO A 101 -0.91 11.05 11.90
N ASP A 102 -1.58 10.82 13.03
CA ASP A 102 -2.16 9.53 13.43
C ASP A 102 -3.69 9.47 13.27
N SER A 103 -4.32 10.51 12.70
CA SER A 103 -5.76 10.48 12.46
C SER A 103 -6.09 9.69 11.22
N LEU A 104 -7.20 8.94 11.26
CA LEU A 104 -7.70 8.16 10.12
C LEU A 104 -8.34 9.06 9.05
N PHE A 105 -8.03 8.76 7.79
CA PHE A 105 -8.66 9.35 6.61
C PHE A 105 -8.88 8.29 5.52
N PRO A 106 -9.94 8.42 4.70
CA PRO A 106 -10.08 7.63 3.49
C PRO A 106 -8.98 8.01 2.47
N LEU A 107 -8.39 7.01 1.83
CA LEU A 107 -7.30 7.19 0.86
C LEU A 107 -7.80 7.59 -0.54
N ALA A 108 -9.09 7.41 -0.83
CA ALA A 108 -9.61 7.52 -2.19
C ALA A 108 -8.70 6.76 -3.18
N SER A 109 -8.25 7.39 -4.27
CA SER A 109 -7.38 6.75 -5.28
C SER A 109 -5.88 6.80 -4.98
N THR A 110 -5.39 7.35 -3.86
CA THR A 110 -3.95 7.26 -3.54
C THR A 110 -3.54 5.82 -3.23
N TYR A 111 -4.45 4.99 -2.71
CA TYR A 111 -4.19 3.57 -2.42
C TYR A 111 -3.71 2.76 -3.63
N LYS A 112 -3.93 3.24 -4.86
CA LYS A 112 -3.49 2.60 -6.11
C LYS A 112 -1.96 2.41 -6.18
N GLN A 113 -1.21 3.18 -5.39
CA GLN A 113 0.23 2.95 -5.18
C GLN A 113 0.49 1.58 -4.53
N ALA A 114 -0.26 1.22 -3.49
CA ALA A 114 -0.17 -0.09 -2.86
C ALA A 114 -0.56 -1.23 -3.82
N VAL A 115 -1.59 -1.02 -4.66
CA VAL A 115 -1.97 -1.99 -5.71
C VAL A 115 -0.81 -2.21 -6.69
N LEU A 116 -0.14 -1.13 -7.13
CA LEU A 116 1.04 -1.24 -7.98
C LEU A 116 2.16 -2.02 -7.29
N TRP A 117 2.44 -1.73 -6.01
CA TRP A 117 3.47 -2.44 -5.27
C TRP A 117 3.17 -3.95 -5.16
N ALA A 118 1.92 -4.33 -4.89
CA ALA A 118 1.51 -5.74 -4.88
C ALA A 118 1.67 -6.42 -6.26
N VAL A 119 1.32 -5.74 -7.36
CA VAL A 119 1.55 -6.24 -8.74
C VAL A 119 3.03 -6.51 -8.99
N LEU A 120 3.89 -5.57 -8.58
CA LEU A 120 5.33 -5.68 -8.78
C LEU A 120 5.94 -6.80 -7.95
N ARG A 121 5.47 -7.02 -6.70
CA ARG A 121 5.89 -8.15 -5.87
C ARG A 121 5.58 -9.50 -6.54
N GLN A 122 4.41 -9.64 -7.16
CA GLN A 122 4.05 -10.87 -7.88
C GLN A 122 4.81 -11.06 -9.18
N PHE A 123 5.05 -9.98 -9.91
CA PHE A 123 5.93 -10.02 -11.09
C PHE A 123 7.33 -10.49 -10.72
N ASP A 124 7.88 -9.99 -9.61
CA ASP A 124 9.19 -10.41 -9.13
C ASP A 124 9.23 -11.86 -8.67
N ALA A 125 8.17 -12.31 -7.99
CA ALA A 125 8.00 -13.72 -7.61
C ALA A 125 7.74 -14.65 -8.81
N GLY A 126 7.58 -14.12 -10.03
CA GLY A 126 7.33 -14.92 -11.23
C GLY A 126 5.91 -15.49 -11.34
N THR A 127 4.97 -15.01 -10.52
CA THR A 127 3.56 -15.47 -10.48
C THR A 127 2.62 -14.63 -11.35
N LEU A 128 3.14 -13.56 -11.94
CA LEU A 128 2.43 -12.62 -12.79
C LEU A 128 3.27 -12.27 -14.01
N SER A 129 2.66 -12.27 -15.19
CA SER A 129 3.30 -11.81 -16.42
C SER A 129 2.86 -10.38 -16.77
N PRO A 130 3.78 -9.45 -17.09
CA PRO A 130 3.41 -8.09 -17.49
C PRO A 130 2.61 -8.05 -18.81
N THR A 131 2.72 -9.10 -19.64
CA THR A 131 2.04 -9.23 -20.94
C THR A 131 0.73 -9.99 -20.87
N GLU A 132 0.34 -10.49 -19.69
CA GLU A 132 -0.99 -11.04 -19.46
C GLU A 132 -2.05 -9.98 -19.76
N ARG A 133 -3.10 -10.33 -20.49
CA ARG A 133 -4.11 -9.40 -21.00
C ARG A 133 -5.48 -9.68 -20.42
N PHE A 134 -6.23 -8.61 -20.17
CA PHE A 134 -7.59 -8.68 -19.65
C PHE A 134 -8.53 -7.90 -20.53
N ASN A 135 -9.73 -8.45 -20.75
CA ASN A 135 -10.87 -7.71 -21.25
C ASN A 135 -11.66 -7.12 -20.09
N VAL A 136 -12.22 -5.93 -20.29
CA VAL A 136 -13.27 -5.43 -19.41
C VAL A 136 -14.53 -6.28 -19.64
N THR A 137 -15.17 -6.70 -18.57
CA THR A 137 -16.41 -7.46 -18.54
C THR A 137 -17.40 -6.77 -17.61
N ARG A 138 -18.66 -7.17 -17.67
CA ARG A 138 -19.68 -6.70 -16.71
C ARG A 138 -19.23 -6.86 -15.25
N ASP A 139 -18.58 -7.98 -14.96
CA ASP A 139 -18.20 -8.35 -13.60
C ASP A 139 -17.01 -7.55 -13.07
N ASN A 140 -16.08 -7.13 -13.93
CA ASN A 140 -14.86 -6.42 -13.50
C ASN A 140 -14.88 -4.91 -13.78
N GLN A 141 -15.86 -4.41 -14.54
CA GLN A 141 -15.99 -2.99 -14.81
C GLN A 141 -16.35 -2.21 -13.54
N SER A 142 -15.51 -1.25 -13.18
CA SER A 142 -15.80 -0.29 -12.10
C SER A 142 -16.42 1.00 -12.67
N LEU A 143 -16.64 2.00 -11.82
CA LEU A 143 -17.21 3.28 -12.23
C LEU A 143 -16.23 4.09 -13.09
N GLY A 144 -16.76 4.67 -14.17
CA GLY A 144 -16.01 5.39 -15.19
C GLY A 144 -16.22 4.78 -16.58
N ASN A 145 -15.80 5.50 -17.62
CA ASN A 145 -15.92 5.02 -18.99
C ASN A 145 -14.54 4.53 -19.48
N TYR A 146 -14.37 3.21 -19.50
CA TYR A 146 -13.10 2.56 -19.84
C TYR A 146 -13.29 1.55 -20.97
N PRO A 147 -12.33 1.44 -21.90
CA PRO A 147 -12.46 0.58 -23.08
C PRO A 147 -12.58 -0.91 -22.71
N TYR A 148 -13.45 -1.62 -23.43
CA TYR A 148 -13.52 -3.07 -23.43
C TYR A 148 -12.46 -3.62 -24.38
N ASP A 149 -11.24 -3.81 -23.86
CA ASP A 149 -10.06 -4.10 -24.67
C ASP A 149 -9.16 -5.17 -24.04
N GLY A 150 -8.29 -5.82 -24.82
CA GLY A 150 -7.31 -6.80 -24.34
C GLY A 150 -6.04 -6.15 -23.79
N THR A 151 -6.18 -5.24 -22.82
CA THR A 151 -5.05 -4.46 -22.26
C THR A 151 -4.14 -5.33 -21.41
N SER A 152 -2.82 -5.14 -21.53
CA SER A 152 -1.83 -5.89 -20.74
C SER A 152 -1.78 -5.42 -19.29
N ILE A 153 -1.34 -6.26 -18.34
CA ILE A 153 -1.12 -5.84 -16.94
C ILE A 153 -0.21 -4.61 -16.86
N LYS A 154 0.85 -4.54 -17.68
CA LYS A 154 1.73 -3.37 -17.72
C LYS A 154 0.97 -2.11 -18.11
N ASP A 155 0.14 -2.17 -19.15
CA ASP A 155 -0.63 -1.01 -19.61
C ASP A 155 -1.78 -0.65 -18.65
N LEU A 156 -2.41 -1.64 -18.00
CA LEU A 156 -3.38 -1.42 -16.93
C LEU A 156 -2.74 -0.66 -15.76
N SER A 157 -1.51 -1.03 -15.37
CA SER A 157 -0.80 -0.35 -14.28
C SER A 157 -0.51 1.12 -14.61
N LEU A 158 -0.21 1.41 -15.87
CA LEU A 158 -0.02 2.76 -16.38
C LEU A 158 -1.32 3.59 -16.31
N ARG A 159 -2.43 3.04 -16.82
CA ARG A 159 -3.76 3.68 -16.77
C ARG A 159 -4.22 3.92 -15.33
N MET A 160 -4.02 2.94 -14.45
CA MET A 160 -4.35 3.02 -13.02
C MET A 160 -3.67 4.23 -12.36
N ILE A 161 -2.38 4.44 -12.61
CA ILE A 161 -1.65 5.55 -11.98
C ILE A 161 -1.91 6.88 -12.70
N GLN A 162 -1.77 6.91 -14.03
CA GLN A 162 -1.84 8.14 -14.82
C GLN A 162 -3.26 8.72 -14.91
N LYS A 163 -4.27 7.87 -15.11
CA LYS A 163 -5.67 8.29 -15.32
C LYS A 163 -6.56 7.96 -14.13
N SER A 164 -5.99 7.41 -13.05
CA SER A 164 -6.78 6.94 -11.91
C SER A 164 -7.85 5.93 -12.32
N ASP A 165 -7.55 5.08 -13.30
CA ASP A 165 -8.53 4.15 -13.89
C ASP A 165 -9.05 3.12 -12.88
N ASN A 166 -10.33 3.21 -12.50
CA ASN A 166 -10.92 2.33 -11.49
C ASN A 166 -11.09 0.90 -11.98
N THR A 167 -11.43 0.69 -13.25
CA THR A 167 -11.55 -0.66 -13.81
C THR A 167 -10.19 -1.34 -13.89
N ALA A 168 -9.15 -0.62 -14.33
CA ALA A 168 -7.79 -1.15 -14.31
C ALA A 168 -7.32 -1.46 -12.88
N THR A 169 -7.66 -0.59 -11.92
CA THR A 169 -7.35 -0.81 -10.51
C THR A 169 -7.97 -2.11 -10.00
N ASP A 170 -9.27 -2.30 -10.24
CA ASP A 170 -10.02 -3.43 -9.74
C ASP A 170 -9.59 -4.75 -10.39
N ILE A 171 -9.28 -4.74 -11.70
CA ILE A 171 -8.69 -5.89 -12.39
C ILE A 171 -7.35 -6.25 -11.75
N LEU A 172 -6.45 -5.28 -11.56
CA LEU A 172 -5.12 -5.52 -10.98
C LEU A 172 -5.21 -5.99 -9.53
N HIS A 173 -6.05 -5.35 -8.72
CA HIS A 173 -6.27 -5.72 -7.32
C HIS A 173 -6.77 -7.16 -7.21
N ARG A 174 -7.80 -7.53 -7.98
CA ARG A 174 -8.31 -8.91 -7.98
C ARG A 174 -7.28 -9.90 -8.53
N ARG A 175 -6.52 -9.51 -9.56
CA ARG A 175 -5.50 -10.38 -10.16
C ARG A 175 -4.36 -10.71 -9.20
N VAL A 176 -3.94 -9.76 -8.38
CA VAL A 176 -2.97 -10.05 -7.31
C VAL A 176 -3.64 -10.69 -6.10
N GLY A 177 -4.93 -10.47 -5.89
CA GLY A 177 -5.71 -10.98 -4.77
C GLY A 177 -5.79 -9.95 -3.63
N LEU A 178 -6.97 -9.86 -3.01
CA LEU A 178 -7.31 -8.83 -2.02
C LEU A 178 -6.33 -8.78 -0.85
N GLN A 179 -6.00 -9.95 -0.29
CA GLN A 179 -5.05 -10.06 0.82
C GLN A 179 -3.64 -9.61 0.44
N ASN A 180 -3.20 -9.82 -0.80
CA ASN A 180 -1.85 -9.43 -1.22
C ASN A 180 -1.69 -7.90 -1.34
N VAL A 181 -2.78 -7.16 -1.57
CA VAL A 181 -2.77 -5.69 -1.47
C VAL A 181 -2.78 -5.24 -0.02
N GLN A 182 -3.54 -5.89 0.87
CA GLN A 182 -3.45 -5.60 2.30
C GLN A 182 -2.05 -5.92 2.88
N ALA A 183 -1.41 -6.99 2.40
CA ALA A 183 -0.10 -7.45 2.89
C ALA A 183 1.02 -6.41 2.72
N VAL A 184 0.93 -5.46 1.78
CA VAL A 184 1.95 -4.41 1.67
C VAL A 184 1.96 -3.48 2.89
N ALA A 185 0.81 -3.33 3.57
CA ALA A 185 0.70 -2.60 4.82
C ALA A 185 1.03 -3.49 6.02
N ASP A 186 0.54 -4.72 6.03
CA ASP A 186 0.72 -5.66 7.15
C ASP A 186 2.21 -6.01 7.36
N ASP A 187 2.97 -6.24 6.29
CA ASP A 187 4.41 -6.54 6.35
C ASP A 187 5.23 -5.39 6.99
N LEU A 188 4.71 -4.17 6.87
CA LEU A 188 5.28 -2.96 7.44
C LEU A 188 4.77 -2.67 8.87
N GLY A 189 3.75 -3.39 9.35
CA GLY A 189 3.11 -3.18 10.64
C GLY A 189 2.14 -1.99 10.66
N LEU A 190 1.61 -1.55 9.52
CA LEU A 190 0.73 -0.37 9.42
C LEU A 190 -0.70 -0.72 9.87
N CYS A 191 -0.89 -0.86 11.18
CA CYS A 191 -2.12 -1.41 11.77
C CYS A 191 -3.36 -0.52 11.61
N HIS A 192 -3.20 0.76 11.28
CA HIS A 192 -4.30 1.67 10.96
C HIS A 192 -4.53 1.82 9.45
N THR A 193 -3.89 0.99 8.63
CA THR A 193 -3.98 1.04 7.17
C THR A 193 -4.79 -0.15 6.64
N ARG A 194 -5.89 0.15 5.96
CA ARG A 194 -6.79 -0.82 5.30
C ARG A 194 -6.74 -0.60 3.79
N LEU A 195 -6.40 -1.64 3.05
CA LEU A 195 -6.19 -1.62 1.59
C LEU A 195 -6.91 -2.75 0.85
N ILE A 196 -7.67 -3.58 1.57
CA ILE A 196 -8.18 -4.87 1.09
C ILE A 196 -9.35 -4.78 0.10
N LEU A 197 -10.08 -3.65 0.03
CA LEU A 197 -11.22 -3.52 -0.88
C LEU A 197 -10.81 -2.88 -2.23
N PRO A 198 -11.22 -3.47 -3.37
CA PRO A 198 -11.27 -2.80 -4.67
C PRO A 198 -12.20 -1.58 -4.66
N THR A 199 -12.08 -0.73 -5.68
CA THR A 199 -12.85 0.52 -5.75
C THR A 199 -14.35 0.28 -5.82
N ARG A 200 -14.78 -0.68 -6.64
CA ARG A 200 -16.19 -1.03 -6.81
C ARG A 200 -16.80 -1.55 -5.52
N ASP A 201 -16.03 -2.26 -4.71
CA ASP A 201 -16.50 -2.99 -3.54
C ASP A 201 -16.94 -2.05 -2.43
N TRP A 202 -16.13 -1.04 -2.13
CA TRP A 202 -16.52 -0.05 -1.12
C TRP A 202 -17.72 0.78 -1.58
N TRP A 203 -17.89 1.00 -2.89
CA TRP A 203 -19.06 1.70 -3.43
C TRP A 203 -20.33 0.86 -3.38
N VAL A 204 -20.23 -0.44 -3.62
CA VAL A 204 -21.34 -1.38 -3.44
C VAL A 204 -21.77 -1.41 -1.98
N ALA A 205 -20.82 -1.51 -1.06
CA ALA A 205 -21.10 -1.43 0.37
C ALA A 205 -21.72 -0.08 0.78
N GLN A 206 -21.14 1.04 0.35
CA GLN A 206 -21.63 2.40 0.66
C GLN A 206 -23.03 2.67 0.10
N SER A 207 -23.33 2.19 -1.11
CA SER A 207 -24.67 2.31 -1.72
C SER A 207 -25.71 1.38 -1.13
N GLY A 208 -25.36 0.56 -0.13
CA GLY A 208 -26.26 -0.39 0.52
C GLY A 208 -26.55 -1.64 -0.30
N LEU A 209 -25.70 -1.97 -1.28
CA LEU A 209 -25.87 -3.12 -2.17
C LEU A 209 -25.12 -4.38 -1.69
N SER A 210 -24.41 -4.31 -0.56
CA SER A 210 -23.76 -5.46 0.08
C SER A 210 -24.52 -5.86 1.34
N ALA A 211 -25.16 -7.04 1.32
CA ALA A 211 -25.80 -7.62 2.50
C ALA A 211 -24.77 -7.91 3.61
N THR A 212 -23.53 -8.20 3.22
CA THR A 212 -22.40 -8.41 4.13
C THR A 212 -22.06 -7.17 4.96
N PHE A 213 -22.27 -5.97 4.39
CA PHE A 213 -21.98 -4.69 5.05
C PHE A 213 -23.20 -4.11 5.78
N ASN A 214 -24.41 -4.30 5.24
CA ASN A 214 -25.61 -3.60 5.68
C ASN A 214 -26.03 -3.95 7.12
N GLY A 215 -26.45 -2.93 7.88
CA GLY A 215 -27.09 -3.12 9.19
C GLY A 215 -26.16 -3.67 10.29
N THR A 216 -24.85 -3.68 10.08
CA THR A 216 -23.87 -4.22 11.03
C THR A 216 -22.59 -3.37 11.12
N THR A 217 -21.87 -3.49 12.22
CA THR A 217 -20.53 -2.92 12.42
C THR A 217 -19.42 -3.95 12.22
N ARG A 218 -19.76 -5.20 11.89
CA ARG A 218 -18.79 -6.32 11.78
C ARG A 218 -17.65 -6.01 10.83
N TRP A 219 -17.93 -5.48 9.64
CA TRP A 219 -16.87 -5.10 8.69
C TRP A 219 -15.88 -4.08 9.28
N ALA A 220 -16.39 -3.02 9.92
CA ALA A 220 -15.56 -1.97 10.48
C ALA A 220 -14.69 -2.46 11.65
N ALA A 221 -15.19 -3.43 12.44
CA ALA A 221 -14.48 -4.01 13.56
C ALA A 221 -13.58 -5.20 13.20
N ALA A 222 -13.83 -5.87 12.06
CA ALA A 222 -13.12 -7.08 11.68
C ALA A 222 -11.63 -6.85 11.48
N GLN A 223 -10.82 -7.80 11.92
CA GLN A 223 -9.35 -7.85 11.77
C GLN A 223 -8.95 -9.24 11.29
N GLY A 224 -7.71 -9.39 10.79
CA GLY A 224 -7.14 -10.68 10.38
C GLY A 224 -8.06 -11.50 9.45
N ASP A 225 -8.19 -12.79 9.74
CA ASP A 225 -8.96 -13.74 8.93
C ASP A 225 -10.45 -13.37 8.78
N ASP A 226 -11.06 -12.74 9.79
CA ASP A 226 -12.46 -12.32 9.68
C ASP A 226 -12.62 -11.20 8.66
N ARG A 227 -11.67 -10.25 8.62
CA ARG A 227 -11.65 -9.18 7.61
C ARG A 227 -11.47 -9.76 6.21
N ILE A 228 -10.59 -10.75 6.05
CA ILE A 228 -10.36 -11.40 4.74
C ILE A 228 -11.65 -12.08 4.24
N LYS A 229 -12.34 -12.81 5.12
CA LYS A 229 -13.61 -13.47 4.78
C LYS A 229 -14.69 -12.48 4.37
N LEU A 230 -14.87 -11.41 5.15
CA LEU A 230 -15.85 -10.38 4.84
C LEU A 230 -15.49 -9.61 3.57
N ALA A 231 -14.21 -9.33 3.31
CA ALA A 231 -13.77 -8.67 2.09
C ALA A 231 -14.11 -9.51 0.85
N ALA A 232 -13.89 -10.83 0.91
CA ALA A 232 -14.26 -11.74 -0.17
C ALA A 232 -15.79 -11.79 -0.39
N GLN A 233 -16.59 -11.71 0.67
CA GLN A 233 -18.05 -11.64 0.56
C GLN A 233 -18.52 -10.31 -0.04
N ILE A 234 -17.94 -9.18 0.36
CA ILE A 234 -18.23 -7.88 -0.24
C ILE A 234 -17.81 -7.84 -1.71
N ASP A 235 -16.67 -8.45 -2.09
CA ASP A 235 -16.27 -8.59 -3.50
C ASP A 235 -17.25 -9.43 -4.32
N ALA A 236 -17.75 -10.52 -3.73
CA ALA A 236 -18.79 -11.33 -4.35
C ALA A 236 -20.07 -10.51 -4.59
N ASP A 237 -20.58 -9.82 -3.56
CA ASP A 237 -21.72 -8.91 -3.66
C ASP A 237 -21.47 -7.85 -4.76
N ALA A 238 -20.26 -7.29 -4.80
CA ALA A 238 -19.93 -6.21 -5.70
C ALA A 238 -19.97 -6.60 -7.17
N ARG A 239 -19.61 -7.83 -7.51
CA ARG A 239 -19.56 -8.35 -8.88
C ARG A 239 -20.94 -8.67 -9.46
N GLU A 240 -21.99 -8.76 -8.63
CA GLU A 240 -23.35 -9.05 -9.11
C GLU A 240 -23.96 -7.91 -9.93
N TYR A 241 -23.57 -6.67 -9.64
CA TYR A 241 -24.20 -5.49 -10.23
C TYR A 241 -23.60 -5.08 -11.58
N ARG A 242 -24.25 -4.15 -12.28
CA ARG A 242 -23.62 -3.45 -13.40
C ARG A 242 -23.11 -2.10 -12.91
N ALA A 243 -22.07 -1.57 -13.54
CA ALA A 243 -21.50 -0.27 -13.18
C ALA A 243 -22.53 0.87 -13.26
N ASP A 244 -23.43 0.87 -14.25
CA ASP A 244 -24.48 1.88 -14.38
C ASP A 244 -25.58 1.75 -13.30
N TYR A 245 -25.93 0.53 -12.91
CA TYR A 245 -26.83 0.30 -11.77
C TYR A 245 -26.21 0.79 -10.47
N LEU A 246 -24.94 0.46 -10.22
CA LEU A 246 -24.18 0.95 -9.07
C LEU A 246 -24.12 2.48 -9.06
N GLN A 247 -23.82 3.11 -10.20
CA GLN A 247 -23.77 4.57 -10.31
C GLN A 247 -25.10 5.21 -9.88
N ARG A 248 -26.24 4.66 -10.32
CA ARG A 248 -27.57 5.18 -9.90
C ARG A 248 -27.79 5.04 -8.40
N LYS A 249 -27.38 3.93 -7.80
CA LYS A 249 -27.52 3.68 -6.35
C LYS A 249 -26.59 4.53 -5.51
N LEU A 250 -25.40 4.85 -6.01
CA LEU A 250 -24.52 5.83 -5.37
C LEU A 250 -25.05 7.24 -5.47
N ASN A 251 -25.59 7.65 -6.62
CA ASN A 251 -26.21 8.98 -6.75
C ASN A 251 -27.33 9.13 -5.71
N ASP A 252 -28.23 8.14 -5.62
CA ASP A 252 -29.27 8.09 -4.59
C ASP A 252 -28.71 8.19 -3.16
N TYR A 253 -27.66 7.40 -2.84
CA TYR A 253 -26.97 7.51 -1.55
C TYR A 253 -26.46 8.92 -1.25
N PHE A 254 -25.70 9.52 -2.18
CA PHE A 254 -25.08 10.83 -1.97
C PHE A 254 -26.08 11.98 -1.95
N GLU A 255 -27.20 11.86 -2.67
CA GLU A 255 -28.23 12.90 -2.77
C GLU A 255 -29.22 12.87 -1.59
N THR A 256 -29.48 11.70 -1.00
CA THR A 256 -30.60 11.54 -0.05
C THR A 256 -30.18 11.18 1.37
N ARG A 257 -29.05 10.49 1.56
CA ARG A 257 -28.71 9.85 2.84
C ARG A 257 -27.20 9.76 3.12
N TYR A 258 -26.40 10.64 2.51
CA TYR A 258 -24.96 10.65 2.69
C TYR A 258 -24.59 10.81 4.17
N ASP A 259 -23.77 9.89 4.68
CA ASP A 259 -23.09 10.02 5.97
C ASP A 259 -21.57 10.01 5.75
N ARG A 260 -20.88 10.98 6.35
CA ARG A 260 -19.42 11.10 6.29
C ARG A 260 -18.72 9.98 7.06
N ASP A 261 -19.36 9.43 8.08
CA ASP A 261 -18.79 8.35 8.89
C ASP A 261 -18.77 7.02 8.13
N ASP A 262 -19.66 6.84 7.15
CA ASP A 262 -19.63 5.66 6.27
C ASP A 262 -18.35 5.61 5.42
N ASP A 263 -17.77 6.76 5.04
CA ASP A 263 -16.49 6.81 4.33
C ASP A 263 -15.37 6.12 5.15
N LEU A 264 -15.33 6.39 6.46
CA LEU A 264 -14.34 5.80 7.38
C LEU A 264 -14.65 4.32 7.67
N ARG A 265 -15.91 3.92 7.63
CA ARG A 265 -16.30 2.52 7.81
C ARG A 265 -15.92 1.65 6.62
N VAL A 266 -16.04 2.17 5.39
CA VAL A 266 -16.00 1.34 4.17
C VAL A 266 -14.76 1.52 3.31
N HIS A 267 -14.23 2.74 3.15
CA HIS A 267 -13.11 2.96 2.23
C HIS A 267 -11.80 2.30 2.70
N ASN A 268 -10.89 2.10 1.76
CA ASN A 268 -9.48 1.99 2.13
C ASN A 268 -9.02 3.27 2.83
N LEU A 269 -8.31 3.12 3.94
CA LEU A 269 -7.95 4.21 4.85
C LEU A 269 -6.54 4.04 5.38
N SER A 270 -5.97 5.12 5.86
CA SER A 270 -4.68 5.15 6.54
C SER A 270 -4.60 6.42 7.39
N THR A 271 -3.50 6.57 8.12
CA THR A 271 -3.09 7.84 8.72
C THR A 271 -2.07 8.53 7.81
N PRO A 272 -1.90 9.87 7.88
CA PRO A 272 -0.85 10.55 7.14
C PRO A 272 0.54 9.97 7.41
N TYR A 273 0.83 9.55 8.65
CA TYR A 273 2.10 8.96 9.03
C TYR A 273 2.30 7.55 8.47
N GLU A 274 1.33 6.64 8.65
CA GLU A 274 1.42 5.28 8.11
C GLU A 274 1.53 5.29 6.58
N TRP A 275 0.77 6.15 5.92
CA TRP A 275 0.86 6.31 4.46
C TRP A 275 2.22 6.86 4.04
N GLY A 276 2.77 7.84 4.78
CA GLY A 276 4.13 8.34 4.57
C GLY A 276 5.19 7.24 4.71
N THR A 277 5.06 6.37 5.70
CA THR A 277 5.94 5.21 5.93
C THR A 277 5.82 4.17 4.81
N LEU A 278 4.62 3.92 4.31
CA LEU A 278 4.39 3.06 3.15
C LEU A 278 5.12 3.63 1.92
N LEU A 279 4.99 4.92 1.64
CA LEU A 279 5.68 5.58 0.51
C LEU A 279 7.21 5.49 0.64
N ALA A 280 7.75 5.76 1.82
CA ALA A 280 9.18 5.66 2.06
C ALA A 280 9.68 4.24 1.74
N SER A 281 8.98 3.23 2.24
CA SER A 281 9.30 1.82 1.99
C SER A 281 9.15 1.45 0.51
N GLU A 282 8.06 1.87 -0.13
CA GLU A 282 7.76 1.63 -1.54
C GLU A 282 8.87 2.16 -2.46
N PHE A 283 9.46 3.32 -2.16
CA PHE A 283 10.44 3.95 -3.07
C PHE A 283 11.90 3.72 -2.71
N LEU A 284 12.21 3.51 -1.43
CA LEU A 284 13.60 3.42 -0.95
C LEU A 284 14.02 1.98 -0.66
N GLN A 285 13.11 1.15 -0.14
CA GLN A 285 13.38 -0.27 0.17
C GLN A 285 12.22 -1.18 -0.28
N PRO A 286 11.87 -1.19 -1.57
CA PRO A 286 10.69 -1.92 -2.05
C PRO A 286 10.79 -3.45 -1.95
N GLY A 287 11.99 -3.99 -1.69
CA GLY A 287 12.25 -5.43 -1.79
C GLY A 287 12.13 -5.99 -3.21
N LEU A 288 12.15 -5.10 -4.22
CA LEU A 288 11.97 -5.44 -5.63
C LEU A 288 13.31 -5.61 -6.36
N SER A 289 13.35 -6.50 -7.34
CA SER A 289 14.47 -6.67 -8.26
C SER A 289 14.63 -5.44 -9.17
N PRO A 290 15.81 -5.26 -9.82
CA PRO A 290 16.03 -4.13 -10.72
C PRO A 290 15.00 -4.03 -11.87
N ARG A 291 14.48 -5.16 -12.37
CA ARG A 291 13.46 -5.16 -13.45
C ARG A 291 12.10 -4.65 -12.95
N ALA A 292 11.67 -5.03 -11.75
CA ALA A 292 10.42 -4.55 -11.17
C ALA A 292 10.54 -3.09 -10.73
N GLN A 293 11.67 -2.68 -10.15
CA GLN A 293 11.92 -1.27 -9.85
C GLN A 293 11.92 -0.39 -11.11
N LYS A 294 12.44 -0.89 -12.23
CA LYS A 294 12.34 -0.18 -13.52
C LYS A 294 10.87 0.03 -13.91
N TRP A 295 10.03 -1.00 -13.83
CA TRP A 295 8.59 -0.88 -14.11
C TRP A 295 7.90 0.08 -13.13
N GLN A 296 8.17 -0.04 -11.82
CA GLN A 296 7.68 0.89 -10.80
C GLN A 296 7.98 2.34 -11.17
N ARG A 297 9.24 2.62 -11.52
CA ARG A 297 9.70 3.97 -11.86
C ARG A 297 9.04 4.50 -13.13
N GLU A 298 8.88 3.67 -14.15
CA GLU A 298 8.18 4.03 -15.40
C GLU A 298 6.73 4.45 -15.12
N VAL A 299 6.01 3.66 -14.32
CA VAL A 299 4.58 3.90 -14.03
C VAL A 299 4.39 5.07 -13.07
N MET A 300 5.14 5.11 -11.96
CA MET A 300 4.98 6.17 -10.95
C MET A 300 5.40 7.54 -11.45
N ALA A 301 6.30 7.63 -12.43
CA ALA A 301 6.66 8.90 -13.08
C ALA A 301 5.48 9.54 -13.83
N GLN A 302 4.45 8.78 -14.19
CA GLN A 302 3.21 9.31 -14.79
C GLN A 302 2.20 9.81 -13.75
N GLY A 303 2.54 9.70 -12.47
CA GLY A 303 1.75 10.15 -11.34
C GLY A 303 1.46 11.64 -11.34
N PHE A 304 0.32 12.02 -10.76
CA PHE A 304 -0.07 13.42 -10.63
C PHE A 304 0.75 14.13 -9.54
N GLY A 305 1.06 15.42 -9.74
CA GLY A 305 1.55 16.32 -8.70
C GLY A 305 2.92 16.96 -8.95
N ARG A 306 3.74 16.42 -9.85
CA ARG A 306 5.11 16.91 -10.10
C ARG A 306 5.15 18.41 -10.41
N SER A 307 4.32 18.86 -11.34
CA SER A 307 4.29 20.25 -11.82
C SER A 307 3.71 21.25 -10.82
N ALA A 308 3.12 20.77 -9.72
CA ALA A 308 2.55 21.61 -8.67
C ALA A 308 3.52 21.82 -7.49
N LEU A 309 4.71 21.22 -7.53
CA LEU A 309 5.69 21.31 -6.46
C LEU A 309 6.66 22.49 -6.65
N ASN A 310 6.88 23.27 -5.59
CA ASN A 310 7.87 24.34 -5.59
C ASN A 310 9.29 23.84 -5.87
N VAL A 311 9.66 22.67 -5.34
CA VAL A 311 10.97 22.04 -5.60
C VAL A 311 11.17 21.69 -7.08
N GLN A 312 10.08 21.42 -7.82
CA GLN A 312 10.12 21.25 -9.28
C GLN A 312 10.31 22.59 -9.99
N HIS A 313 9.64 23.66 -9.55
CA HIS A 313 9.83 25.00 -10.11
C HIS A 313 11.25 25.55 -9.89
N ARG A 314 11.89 25.18 -8.77
CA ARG A 314 13.32 25.42 -8.51
C ARG A 314 14.27 24.54 -9.35
N GLY A 315 13.73 23.61 -10.14
CA GLY A 315 14.52 22.69 -10.95
C GLY A 315 15.30 21.66 -10.13
N ASN A 316 14.94 21.40 -8.86
CA ASN A 316 15.65 20.51 -7.94
C ASN A 316 14.99 19.12 -7.80
N VAL A 317 14.27 18.63 -8.81
CA VAL A 317 13.71 17.26 -8.82
C VAL A 317 14.54 16.37 -9.73
N ALA A 318 15.21 15.37 -9.16
CA ALA A 318 15.88 14.30 -9.90
C ALA A 318 14.87 13.21 -10.31
N TRP A 319 13.98 12.81 -9.40
CA TRP A 319 12.94 11.83 -9.67
C TRP A 319 11.67 12.14 -8.87
N PHE A 320 10.51 11.79 -9.43
CA PHE A 320 9.20 11.99 -8.82
C PHE A 320 8.28 10.80 -9.09
N GLY A 321 7.53 10.41 -8.07
CA GLY A 321 6.37 9.53 -8.19
C GLY A 321 5.24 10.05 -7.32
N GLY A 322 4.01 10.06 -7.81
CA GLY A 322 2.90 10.59 -7.03
C GLY A 322 1.54 10.05 -7.43
N LYS A 323 0.54 10.29 -6.59
CA LYS A 323 -0.84 9.91 -6.87
C LYS A 323 -1.79 10.90 -6.21
N GLY A 324 -2.84 11.25 -6.95
CA GLY A 324 -4.00 11.96 -6.41
C GLY A 324 -5.21 11.05 -6.28
N GLY A 325 -6.14 11.43 -5.41
CA GLY A 325 -7.43 10.79 -5.26
C GLY A 325 -8.49 11.78 -4.80
N ASN A 326 -9.70 11.62 -5.30
CA ASN A 326 -10.85 12.42 -4.90
C ASN A 326 -12.08 11.52 -4.73
N GLY A 327 -13.02 11.99 -3.93
CA GLY A 327 -14.34 11.42 -3.71
C GLY A 327 -15.27 12.50 -3.19
N TRP A 328 -16.49 12.14 -2.78
CA TRP A 328 -17.45 13.09 -2.22
C TRP A 328 -16.90 13.69 -0.91
N GLY A 329 -16.55 14.98 -0.90
CA GLY A 329 -15.93 15.62 0.26
C GLY A 329 -14.54 15.10 0.64
N ILE A 330 -13.90 14.27 -0.21
CA ILE A 330 -12.59 13.64 0.04
C ILE A 330 -11.58 14.13 -1.00
N LEU A 331 -10.38 14.50 -0.55
CA LEU A 331 -9.24 14.80 -1.43
C LEU A 331 -7.94 14.33 -0.81
N THR A 332 -7.11 13.66 -1.59
CA THR A 332 -5.85 13.08 -1.13
C THR A 332 -4.75 13.25 -2.17
N TYR A 333 -3.54 13.55 -1.73
CA TYR A 333 -2.34 13.51 -2.56
C TYR A 333 -1.20 12.89 -1.80
N SER A 334 -0.46 12.00 -2.45
CA SER A 334 0.77 11.45 -1.93
C SER A 334 1.86 11.44 -2.99
N GLY A 335 3.11 11.54 -2.55
CA GLY A 335 4.22 11.41 -3.47
C GLY A 335 5.57 11.28 -2.78
N TYR A 336 6.51 10.83 -3.59
CA TYR A 336 7.92 10.75 -3.28
C TYR A 336 8.71 11.65 -4.24
N VAL A 337 9.69 12.35 -3.71
CA VAL A 337 10.60 13.21 -4.46
C VAL A 337 12.03 12.84 -4.10
N GLN A 338 12.84 12.55 -5.11
CA GLN A 338 14.29 12.57 -4.98
C GLN A 338 14.80 13.90 -5.52
N THR A 339 15.51 14.67 -4.70
CA THR A 339 16.09 15.94 -5.12
C THR A 339 17.43 15.73 -5.85
N LYS A 340 17.93 16.74 -6.57
CA LYS A 340 19.22 16.63 -7.28
C LYS A 340 20.42 16.63 -6.32
N ASP A 341 20.26 17.21 -5.14
CA ASP A 341 21.20 17.15 -4.03
C ASP A 341 21.09 15.86 -3.19
N GLY A 342 20.28 14.89 -3.62
CA GLY A 342 20.25 13.54 -3.04
C GLY A 342 19.33 13.36 -1.83
N ARG A 343 18.49 14.34 -1.51
CA ARG A 343 17.50 14.25 -0.43
C ARG A 343 16.28 13.47 -0.89
N HIS A 344 15.64 12.77 0.04
CA HIS A 344 14.49 11.92 -0.20
C HIS A 344 13.29 12.43 0.58
N LEU A 345 12.24 12.86 -0.11
CA LEU A 345 11.05 13.43 0.51
C LEU A 345 9.84 12.54 0.26
N VAL A 346 8.98 12.42 1.26
CA VAL A 346 7.62 11.89 1.11
C VAL A 346 6.61 12.90 1.62
N TYR A 347 5.44 12.94 1.00
CA TYR A 347 4.29 13.69 1.52
C TYR A 347 3.00 12.88 1.41
N ALA A 348 2.10 13.10 2.38
CA ALA A 348 0.74 12.58 2.40
C ALA A 348 -0.20 13.70 2.88
N PHE A 349 -1.00 14.22 1.96
CA PHE A 349 -2.09 15.16 2.22
C PHE A 349 -3.42 14.42 2.18
N MET A 350 -4.27 14.67 3.18
CA MET A 350 -5.57 14.04 3.34
C MET A 350 -6.62 15.07 3.78
N GLN A 351 -7.73 15.13 3.07
CA GLN A 351 -8.88 15.97 3.37
C GLN A 351 -10.14 15.09 3.37
N HIS A 352 -10.94 15.19 4.42
CA HIS A 352 -12.21 14.47 4.56
C HIS A 352 -13.30 15.38 5.11
N GLY A 353 -14.51 15.29 4.57
CA GLY A 353 -15.63 16.15 4.96
C GLY A 353 -15.48 17.59 4.51
N ALA A 354 -14.86 17.82 3.33
CA ALA A 354 -14.81 19.15 2.72
C ALA A 354 -16.23 19.71 2.46
N ASP A 355 -16.37 21.04 2.40
CA ASP A 355 -17.66 21.67 2.07
C ASP A 355 -18.07 21.41 0.62
N GLN A 356 -17.10 21.13 -0.26
CA GLN A 356 -17.36 20.76 -1.65
C GLN A 356 -17.60 19.25 -1.75
N SER A 357 -18.69 18.84 -2.39
CA SER A 357 -18.88 17.45 -2.80
C SER A 357 -17.82 17.03 -3.82
N TYR A 358 -17.61 17.83 -4.87
CA TYR A 358 -16.51 17.64 -5.83
C TYR A 358 -15.26 18.44 -5.43
N THR A 359 -14.22 17.75 -4.98
CA THR A 359 -13.06 18.37 -4.30
C THR A 359 -11.89 18.73 -5.19
N MET A 360 -11.88 18.35 -6.47
CA MET A 360 -10.75 18.67 -7.38
C MET A 360 -10.42 20.17 -7.48
N PRO A 361 -11.35 21.14 -7.36
CA PRO A 361 -11.01 22.56 -7.28
C PRO A 361 -10.07 22.92 -6.11
N ASN A 362 -10.00 22.10 -5.06
CA ASN A 362 -9.08 22.29 -3.94
C ASN A 362 -7.63 21.85 -4.25
N THR A 363 -7.34 21.27 -5.43
CA THR A 363 -5.99 20.81 -5.82
C THR A 363 -4.92 21.87 -5.56
N ARG A 364 -5.13 23.10 -6.05
CA ARG A 364 -4.15 24.19 -5.87
C ARG A 364 -3.93 24.54 -4.40
N ARG A 365 -4.97 24.46 -3.59
CA ARG A 365 -4.93 24.75 -2.14
C ARG A 365 -4.20 23.65 -1.38
N ALA A 366 -4.46 22.39 -1.73
CA ALA A 366 -3.73 21.24 -1.21
C ALA A 366 -2.23 21.32 -1.53
N PHE A 367 -1.86 21.58 -2.79
CA PHE A 367 -0.45 21.72 -3.17
C PHE A 367 0.23 22.95 -2.56
N ALA A 368 -0.49 24.06 -2.35
CA ALA A 368 0.06 25.19 -1.59
C ALA A 368 0.46 24.77 -0.16
N TRP A 369 -0.33 23.91 0.49
CA TRP A 369 -0.02 23.42 1.84
C TRP A 369 1.07 22.34 1.84
N ILE A 370 1.04 21.40 0.89
CA ILE A 370 2.12 20.42 0.68
C ILE A 370 3.45 21.16 0.48
N ASN A 371 3.49 22.17 -0.39
CA ASN A 371 4.69 22.97 -0.64
C ASN A 371 5.16 23.69 0.62
N ALA A 372 4.26 24.27 1.42
CA ALA A 372 4.65 24.88 2.69
C ALA A 372 5.29 23.86 3.65
N GLY A 373 4.79 22.62 3.69
CA GLY A 373 5.41 21.54 4.46
C GLY A 373 6.77 21.12 3.89
N VAL A 374 6.90 20.98 2.56
CA VAL A 374 8.15 20.65 1.88
C VAL A 374 9.21 21.72 2.13
N ASP A 375 8.88 23.00 1.95
CA ASP A 375 9.80 24.12 2.17
C ASP A 375 10.26 24.16 3.66
N ALA A 376 9.36 23.87 4.60
CA ALA A 376 9.68 23.78 6.04
C ALA A 376 10.65 22.62 6.37
N VAL A 377 10.46 21.45 5.76
CA VAL A 377 11.35 20.28 5.90
C VAL A 377 12.71 20.55 5.26
N LEU A 378 12.72 21.15 4.07
CA LEU A 378 13.95 21.47 3.35
C LEU A 378 14.74 22.60 4.01
N GLY A 379 14.11 23.43 4.84
CA GLY A 379 14.71 24.61 5.46
C GLY A 379 14.80 25.80 4.49
N GLU A 380 13.98 25.80 3.45
CA GLU A 380 13.95 26.86 2.44
C GLU A 380 13.04 28.00 2.94
N LYS A 381 13.57 29.24 2.92
CA LYS A 381 12.78 30.42 3.29
C LYS A 381 11.79 30.75 2.16
N LYS A 382 10.61 31.26 2.51
CA LYS A 382 9.71 31.91 1.55
C LYS A 382 10.41 33.16 1.02
N ASN A 383 10.75 33.16 -0.26
CA ASN A 383 11.15 34.40 -0.96
C ASN A 383 9.92 35.27 -1.22
#